data_AF-A0A8B6C7E2-F1
#
_entry.id   AF-A0A8B6C7E2-F1
#
_cell.length_a   1.000
_cell.length_b   1.000
_cell.length_c   1.000
_cell.angle_alpha   90.00
_cell.angle_beta   90.00
_cell.angle_gamma   90.00
#
_symmetry.space_group_name_H-M   'P 1'
#
loop_
_entity.id
_entity.type
_entity.pdbx_description
1 polymer ?
#
loop_
_entity_poly.entity_id
_entity_poly.type
_entity_poly.pdbx_seq_one_letter_code
_entity_poly.pdbx_strand_id
1 'polypeptide(L)'
;LPYLLMKGVFKDAFPLHEESSKSKFKEETMECFKEGRPDDEEEDLKIDPRRDLDDTWTKIYKFQPLWKIRNYFGEKIALYFAWTGMLTSSLWIPTIFGFCIFLYGLIASQINGSEPLVYPPNATALQE
;
A
#
# COMPACT_ATOMS: atom_id res chain seq x y z
N LEU A 1 16.69 -22.49 -21.27
CA LEU A 1 15.46 -21.70 -21.46
C LEU A 1 15.71 -20.29 -22.03
N PRO A 2 16.53 -19.41 -21.41
CA PRO A 2 16.70 -18.03 -21.91
C PRO A 2 17.29 -17.97 -23.32
N TYR A 3 18.23 -18.88 -23.64
CA TYR A 3 18.79 -19.02 -24.99
C TYR A 3 17.72 -19.35 -26.06
N LEU A 4 16.72 -20.15 -25.71
CA LEU A 4 15.66 -20.59 -26.63
C LEU A 4 14.62 -19.49 -26.87
N LEU A 5 14.37 -18.65 -25.86
CA LEU A 5 13.60 -17.41 -26.00
C LEU A 5 14.34 -16.41 -26.91
N MET A 6 15.64 -16.20 -26.68
CA MET A 6 16.47 -15.30 -27.50
C MET A 6 16.55 -15.75 -28.97
N LYS A 7 16.56 -17.06 -29.21
CA LYS A 7 16.52 -17.67 -30.54
C LYS A 7 15.14 -17.59 -31.22
N GLY A 8 14.10 -17.11 -30.54
CA GLY A 8 12.74 -17.02 -31.06
C GLY A 8 12.01 -18.37 -31.20
N VAL A 9 12.53 -19.43 -30.58
CA VAL A 9 11.91 -20.76 -30.61
C VAL A 9 10.70 -20.80 -29.67
N PHE A 10 10.77 -20.10 -28.55
CA PHE A 10 9.65 -19.87 -27.65
C PHE A 10 9.24 -18.41 -27.67
N LYS A 11 7.93 -18.15 -27.54
CA LYS A 11 7.40 -16.78 -27.41
C LYS A 11 7.66 -16.21 -26.02
N ASP A 12 7.36 -16.98 -24.98
CA ASP A 12 7.51 -16.55 -23.60
C ASP A 12 7.62 -17.72 -22.62
N ALA A 13 8.08 -17.45 -21.41
CA ALA A 13 8.11 -18.38 -20.29
C ALA A 13 7.82 -17.65 -18.99
N PHE A 14 6.71 -18.00 -18.35
CA PHE A 14 6.28 -17.41 -17.08
C PHE A 14 6.08 -18.48 -16.03
N PRO A 15 6.36 -18.18 -14.75
CA PRO A 15 5.89 -19.02 -13.65
C PRO A 15 4.37 -18.99 -13.60
N LEU A 16 3.75 -20.15 -13.38
CA LEU A 16 2.30 -20.23 -13.14
C LEU A 16 2.01 -19.82 -11.70
N HIS A 17 1.08 -18.88 -11.54
CA HIS A 17 0.52 -18.58 -10.22
C HIS A 17 -0.48 -19.67 -9.82
N GLU A 18 -0.66 -19.85 -8.51
CA GLU A 18 -1.74 -20.68 -8.00
C GLU A 18 -3.11 -20.21 -8.49
N GLU A 19 -3.97 -21.20 -8.71
CA GLU A 19 -5.32 -21.04 -9.20
C GLU A 19 -6.13 -20.19 -8.21
N SER A 20 -6.65 -19.05 -8.66
CA SER A 20 -7.58 -18.27 -7.86
C SER A 20 -8.87 -19.07 -7.77
N SER A 21 -9.17 -19.62 -6.60
CA SER A 21 -10.41 -20.35 -6.35
C SER A 21 -11.63 -19.39 -6.38
N LYS A 22 -12.06 -19.03 -7.59
CA LYS A 22 -13.46 -18.77 -7.96
C LYS A 22 -13.93 -19.78 -9.03
N SER A 23 -13.25 -20.91 -9.10
CA SER A 23 -13.66 -22.06 -9.89
C SER A 23 -14.68 -22.85 -9.08
N LYS A 24 -15.97 -22.54 -9.30
CA LYS A 24 -17.13 -23.35 -8.84
C LYS A 24 -16.95 -24.85 -9.18
N PHE A 25 -16.15 -25.12 -10.20
CA PHE A 25 -15.79 -26.43 -10.73
C PHE A 25 -14.88 -27.26 -9.80
N LYS A 26 -14.05 -26.62 -8.95
CA LYS A 26 -13.19 -27.33 -7.99
C LYS A 26 -13.93 -27.72 -6.71
N GLU A 27 -15.05 -27.08 -6.41
CA GLU A 27 -15.92 -27.41 -5.28
C GLU A 27 -16.70 -28.70 -5.60
N GLU A 28 -17.37 -28.76 -6.75
CA GLU A 28 -18.15 -29.94 -7.20
C GLU A 28 -17.28 -31.21 -7.37
N THR A 29 -16.05 -31.07 -7.87
CA THR A 29 -15.14 -32.22 -8.05
C THR A 29 -14.53 -32.69 -6.74
N MET A 30 -14.39 -31.80 -5.74
CA MET A 30 -13.86 -32.17 -4.42
C MET A 30 -14.94 -32.80 -3.54
N GLU A 31 -16.21 -32.39 -3.67
CA GLU A 31 -17.34 -33.02 -2.95
C GLU A 31 -17.49 -34.50 -3.31
N CYS A 32 -17.35 -34.88 -4.59
CA CYS A 32 -17.41 -36.28 -5.02
C CYS A 32 -16.24 -37.15 -4.49
N PHE A 33 -15.12 -36.55 -4.08
CA PHE A 33 -13.97 -37.25 -3.50
C PHE A 33 -14.00 -37.27 -1.95
N LYS A 34 -14.85 -36.45 -1.33
CA LYS A 34 -14.97 -36.28 0.13
C LYS A 34 -15.87 -37.31 0.80
N GLU A 35 -16.61 -38.13 0.05
CA GLU A 35 -17.61 -39.07 0.58
C GLU A 35 -17.03 -40.27 1.37
N GLY A 36 -15.81 -40.15 1.94
CA GLY A 36 -15.21 -41.22 2.73
C GLY A 36 -13.90 -40.93 3.47
N ARG A 37 -13.51 -39.68 3.71
CA ARG A 37 -12.27 -39.34 4.46
C ARG A 37 -12.60 -38.59 5.76
N PRO A 38 -12.02 -38.97 6.92
CA PRO A 38 -12.27 -38.27 8.19
C PRO A 38 -11.82 -36.80 8.13
N ASP A 39 -12.64 -35.93 8.71
CA ASP A 39 -12.66 -34.46 8.56
C ASP A 39 -11.44 -33.74 9.17
N ASP A 40 -10.57 -34.46 9.89
CA ASP A 40 -9.60 -33.88 10.81
C ASP A 40 -8.25 -33.51 10.14
N GLU A 41 -7.96 -34.06 8.96
CA GLU A 41 -6.67 -33.88 8.26
C GLU A 41 -6.73 -32.95 7.03
N GLU A 42 -7.90 -32.41 6.68
CA GLU A 42 -8.09 -31.66 5.43
C GLU A 42 -8.02 -30.12 5.59
N GLU A 43 -8.09 -29.58 6.82
CA GLU A 43 -8.02 -28.13 7.07
C GLU A 43 -6.63 -27.52 6.81
N ASP A 44 -5.55 -28.29 6.97
CA ASP A 44 -4.17 -27.83 6.69
C ASP A 44 -3.81 -27.87 5.20
N LEU A 45 -4.66 -28.48 4.35
CA LEU A 45 -4.33 -28.79 2.96
C LEU A 45 -4.81 -27.76 1.91
N LYS A 46 -5.37 -26.61 2.28
CA LYS A 46 -5.92 -25.70 1.23
C LYS A 46 -6.07 -24.22 1.58
N ILE A 47 -5.15 -23.63 2.33
CA ILE A 47 -5.07 -22.16 2.36
C ILE A 47 -4.28 -21.72 1.13
N ASP A 48 -4.98 -21.23 0.10
CA ASP A 48 -4.36 -20.64 -1.09
C ASP A 48 -3.53 -19.40 -0.69
N PRO A 49 -2.18 -19.42 -0.67
CA PRO A 49 -1.36 -18.28 -0.26
C PRO A 49 -1.63 -17.00 -1.06
N ARG A 50 -2.13 -17.13 -2.30
CA ARG A 50 -2.59 -15.98 -3.09
C ARG A 50 -3.77 -15.25 -2.45
N ARG A 51 -4.77 -15.99 -1.94
CA ARG A 51 -5.98 -15.41 -1.32
C ARG A 51 -5.65 -14.79 0.02
N ASP A 52 -4.87 -15.51 0.83
CA ASP A 52 -4.40 -15.00 2.13
C ASP A 52 -3.58 -13.71 1.98
N LEU A 53 -2.79 -13.60 0.91
CA LEU A 53 -2.07 -12.37 0.58
C LEU A 53 -3.02 -11.23 0.18
N ASP A 54 -4.00 -11.48 -0.69
CA ASP A 54 -4.96 -10.47 -1.15
C ASP A 54 -5.79 -9.90 0.01
N ASP A 55 -6.28 -10.78 0.89
CA ASP A 55 -7.08 -10.42 2.06
C ASP A 55 -6.30 -9.61 3.11
N THR A 56 -4.97 -9.77 3.15
CA THR A 56 -4.12 -9.09 4.14
C THR A 56 -3.48 -7.82 3.57
N TRP A 57 -3.08 -7.81 2.29
CA TRP A 57 -2.24 -6.77 1.70
C TRP A 57 -3.02 -5.50 1.31
N THR A 58 -4.28 -5.62 0.88
CA THR A 58 -5.11 -4.50 0.41
C THR A 58 -5.58 -3.55 1.53
N LYS A 59 -5.29 -3.88 2.79
CA LYS A 59 -5.73 -3.12 3.98
C LYS A 59 -4.81 -1.93 4.24
N ILE A 60 -5.26 -0.74 3.85
CA ILE A 60 -4.57 0.55 4.03
C ILE A 60 -4.23 0.91 5.50
N TYR A 61 -4.97 0.39 6.47
CA TYR A 61 -4.76 0.67 7.90
C TYR A 61 -3.83 -0.34 8.60
N LYS A 62 -3.33 -1.36 7.90
CA LYS A 62 -2.50 -2.41 8.49
C LYS A 62 -1.06 -2.28 7.99
N PHE A 63 -0.10 -2.62 8.85
CA PHE A 63 1.29 -2.78 8.41
C PHE A 63 1.37 -3.83 7.29
N GLN A 64 2.19 -3.54 6.28
CA GLN A 64 2.36 -4.42 5.14
C GLN A 64 2.89 -5.80 5.60
N PRO A 65 2.23 -6.92 5.24
CA PRO A 65 2.64 -8.27 5.65
C PRO A 65 3.84 -8.74 4.82
N LEU A 66 5.02 -8.18 5.12
CA LEU A 66 6.27 -8.41 4.39
C LEU A 66 6.69 -9.88 4.31
N TRP A 67 6.45 -10.64 5.38
CA TRP A 67 6.79 -12.06 5.42
C TRP A 67 5.96 -12.88 4.41
N LYS A 68 4.67 -12.57 4.25
CA LYS A 68 3.79 -13.22 3.27
C LYS A 68 4.18 -12.85 1.84
N ILE A 69 4.47 -11.57 1.60
CA ILE A 69 4.95 -11.08 0.28
C ILE A 69 6.27 -11.76 -0.10
N ARG A 70 7.20 -11.91 0.86
CA ARG A 70 8.48 -12.60 0.63
C ARG A 70 8.29 -14.07 0.26
N ASN A 71 7.42 -14.79 0.96
CA ASN A 71 7.20 -16.21 0.69
C ASN A 71 6.49 -16.43 -0.66
N TYR A 72 5.64 -15.50 -1.12
CA TYR A 72 4.89 -15.63 -2.38
C TYR A 72 5.63 -15.09 -3.61
N PHE A 73 6.25 -13.90 -3.51
CA PHE A 73 6.93 -13.23 -4.64
C PHE A 73 8.46 -13.34 -4.59
N GLY A 74 9.03 -13.76 -3.47
CA GLY A 74 10.48 -13.79 -3.25
C GLY A 74 11.04 -12.51 -2.63
N GLU A 75 12.33 -12.56 -2.29
CA GLU A 75 13.00 -11.53 -1.49
C GLU A 75 13.15 -10.19 -2.22
N LYS A 76 13.38 -10.20 -3.54
CA LYS A 76 13.59 -8.96 -4.32
C LYS A 76 12.35 -8.06 -4.31
N ILE A 77 11.18 -8.65 -4.53
CA ILE A 77 9.90 -7.92 -4.51
C ILE A 77 9.54 -7.51 -3.09
N ALA A 78 9.77 -8.37 -2.10
CA ALA A 78 9.52 -8.03 -0.70
C ALA A 78 10.38 -6.84 -0.23
N LEU A 79 11.66 -6.79 -0.62
CA LEU A 79 12.54 -5.68 -0.28
C LEU A 79 12.11 -4.36 -0.93
N TYR A 80 11.64 -4.41 -2.18
CA TYR A 80 11.08 -3.23 -2.86
C TYR A 80 9.90 -2.64 -2.08
N PHE A 81 8.96 -3.48 -1.65
CA PHE A 81 7.82 -3.02 -0.85
C PHE A 81 8.24 -2.56 0.55
N ALA A 82 9.20 -3.23 1.20
CA ALA A 82 9.74 -2.80 2.49
C ALA A 82 10.31 -1.38 2.43
N TRP A 83 11.10 -1.10 1.40
CA TRP A 83 11.70 0.20 1.18
C TRP A 83 10.63 1.27 0.94
N THR A 84 9.69 1.02 0.03
CA THR A 84 8.59 1.95 -0.25
C THR A 84 7.75 2.24 1.00
N GLY A 85 7.43 1.21 1.79
CA GLY A 85 6.69 1.37 3.05
C GLY A 85 7.43 2.23 4.07
N MET A 86 8.75 2.06 4.19
CA MET A 86 9.58 2.92 5.05
C MET A 86 9.60 4.37 4.57
N LEU A 87 9.72 4.61 3.26
CA LEU A 87 9.68 5.96 2.69
C LEU A 87 8.35 6.67 2.97
N THR A 88 7.21 6.00 2.78
CA THR A 88 5.89 6.59 3.07
C THR A 88 5.70 6.86 4.56
N SER A 89 6.22 5.99 5.42
CA SER A 89 6.16 6.17 6.88
C SER A 89 6.99 7.37 7.35
N SER A 90 8.16 7.58 6.74
CA SER A 90 9.03 8.73 7.04
C SER A 90 8.37 10.06 6.64
N LEU A 91 7.56 10.06 5.56
CA LEU A 91 6.88 11.26 5.06
C LEU A 91 5.75 11.76 5.97
N TRP A 92 5.26 10.93 6.88
CA TRP A 92 4.20 11.32 7.82
C TRP A 92 4.66 12.44 8.77
N ILE A 93 5.93 12.41 9.21
CA ILE A 93 6.52 13.41 10.12
C ILE A 93 6.56 14.81 9.48
N PRO A 94 7.20 15.03 8.31
CA PRO A 94 7.22 16.33 7.66
C PRO A 94 5.83 16.79 7.21
N THR A 95 4.92 15.85 6.88
CA THR A 95 3.53 16.19 6.55
C THR A 95 2.80 16.82 7.73
N ILE A 96 2.88 16.22 8.93
CA ILE A 96 2.29 16.82 10.14
C ILE A 96 2.91 18.21 10.39
N PHE A 97 4.24 18.30 10.35
CA PHE A 97 4.93 19.54 10.68
C PHE A 97 4.58 20.67 9.71
N GLY A 98 4.59 20.39 8.41
CA GLY A 98 4.17 21.32 7.37
C GLY A 98 2.71 21.73 7.51
N PHE A 99 1.83 20.79 7.84
CA PHE A 99 0.41 21.07 8.05
C PHE A 99 0.18 21.98 9.27
N CYS A 100 0.89 21.75 10.39
CA CYS A 100 0.81 22.61 11.58
C CYS A 100 1.27 24.04 11.30
N ILE A 101 2.40 24.21 10.60
CA ILE A 101 2.93 25.52 10.23
C ILE A 101 1.96 26.24 9.27
N PHE A 102 1.41 25.51 8.31
CA PHE A 102 0.43 26.04 7.36
C PHE A 102 -0.83 26.57 8.07
N LEU A 103 -1.38 25.80 9.01
CA LEU A 103 -2.53 26.22 9.81
C LEU A 103 -2.23 27.44 10.68
N TYR A 104 -1.05 27.48 11.32
CA TYR A 104 -0.61 28.64 12.10
C TYR A 104 -0.55 29.90 11.23
N GLY A 105 0.03 29.80 10.03
CA GLY A 105 0.09 30.91 9.07
C GLY A 105 -1.29 31.40 8.63
N LEU A 106 -2.23 30.47 8.37
CA LEU A 106 -3.61 30.83 8.03
C LEU A 106 -4.32 31.57 9.16
N ILE A 107 -4.23 31.08 10.39
CA ILE A 107 -4.87 31.71 11.56
C ILE A 107 -4.26 33.10 11.82
N ALA A 108 -2.92 33.20 11.81
CA ALA A 108 -2.23 34.47 12.01
C ALA A 108 -2.60 35.50 10.93
N SER A 109 -2.74 35.08 9.67
CA SER A 109 -3.18 35.95 8.57
C SER A 109 -4.60 36.48 8.79
N GLN A 110 -5.53 35.62 9.24
CA GLN A 110 -6.91 36.03 9.53
C GLN A 110 -7.00 37.01 10.71
N ILE A 111 -6.21 36.79 11.76
CA ILE A 111 -6.18 37.68 12.94
C ILE A 111 -5.58 39.03 12.56
N ASN A 112 -4.42 39.05 11.90
CA ASN A 112 -3.72 40.30 11.55
C ASN A 112 -4.43 41.08 10.44
N GLY A 113 -5.23 40.43 9.60
CA GLY A 113 -6.11 41.11 8.63
C GLY A 113 -7.21 41.97 9.27
N SER A 114 -7.41 41.87 10.59
CA SER A 114 -8.37 42.68 11.35
C SER A 114 -7.74 43.86 12.10
N GLU A 115 -6.41 44.05 12.04
CA GLU A 115 -5.80 45.30 12.51
C GLU A 115 -6.15 46.43 11.53
N PRO A 116 -6.89 47.49 11.96
CA PRO A 116 -7.06 48.66 11.13
C PRO A 116 -5.68 49.29 10.92
N LEU A 117 -5.34 49.63 9.68
CA LEU A 117 -4.12 50.38 9.37
C LEU A 117 -4.10 51.65 10.21
N VAL A 118 -3.33 51.65 11.31
CA VAL A 118 -3.04 52.84 12.09
C VAL A 118 -2.09 53.67 11.24
N TYR A 119 -2.66 54.53 10.40
CA TYR A 119 -1.89 55.55 9.70
C TYR A 119 -1.23 56.42 10.77
N PRO A 120 0.08 56.69 10.68
CA PRO A 120 0.71 57.63 11.59
C PRO A 120 0.01 58.99 11.45
N PRO A 121 -0.30 59.67 12.58
CA PRO A 121 -0.84 61.01 12.51
C PRO A 121 0.18 61.93 11.83
N ASN A 122 -0.25 62.49 10.70
CA ASN A 122 0.23 63.70 10.02
C ASN A 122 1.74 64.01 10.07
N ALA A 123 2.47 63.55 9.05
CA ALA A 123 3.77 64.10 8.64
C ALA A 123 3.70 65.55 8.08
N THR A 124 2.59 66.27 8.29
CA THR A 124 2.32 67.60 7.72
C THR A 124 2.61 68.75 8.72
N ALA A 125 3.14 68.47 9.90
CA ALA A 125 3.42 69.50 10.92
C ALA A 125 4.85 70.10 10.85
N LEU A 126 5.66 69.77 9.83
CA LEU A 126 7.03 70.29 9.64
C LEU A 126 7.14 71.14 8.37
N GLN A 127 6.15 71.98 8.12
CA GLN A 127 6.18 72.92 7.00
C GLN A 127 5.41 74.20 7.34
N GLU A 128 5.79 74.87 8.44
CA GLU A 128 5.64 76.32 8.64
C GLU A 128 6.88 76.90 9.34
#